data_AF-A0A843JDH2-F1
#
_entry.id   AF-A0A843JDH2-F1
#
_cell.length_a   1.000
_cell.length_b   1.000
_cell.length_c   1.000
_cell.angle_alpha   90.00
_cell.angle_beta   90.00
_cell.angle_gamma   90.00
#
_symmetry.space_group_name_H-M   'P 1'
#
loop_
_entity.id
_entity.type
_entity.pdbx_description
1 polymer ?
#
loop_
_entity_poly.entity_id
_entity_poly.type
_entity_poly.pdbx_seq_one_letter_code
_entity_poly.pdbx_strand_id
1 'polypeptide(L)'
;SVGFVFPVYFHGLPSVVEEFLETVEIAKPGYVYAVSTCAGESGKACEQLQDILGKKLKVDAYYDVLMPENAVFYEDVPDKEEAKKINEKADATIDNIISSIGKEERGDFRTMAGSECFEQMRKDYAAFRNTEPFSVDERCIECRMCEHVCPEQIIKVYHRKPVWDELQCSMCMSCLNMCPKEALQFADLSQNRGRYFHPDYYMWSLGVNPPLKYEDFKKYDSGLRY
;
A
#
# COMPACT_ATOMS: atom_id res chain seq x y z
N SER A 1 -5.77 15.38 15.30
CA SER A 1 -6.43 14.26 14.63
C SER A 1 -5.47 13.08 14.57
N VAL A 2 -5.99 11.87 14.31
CA VAL A 2 -5.21 10.67 14.03
C VAL A 2 -5.69 10.06 12.72
N GLY A 3 -4.76 9.77 11.81
CA GLY A 3 -5.07 9.21 10.49
C GLY A 3 -4.47 7.83 10.31
N PHE A 4 -5.28 6.87 9.87
CA PHE A 4 -4.81 5.57 9.38
C PHE A 4 -4.79 5.61 7.85
N VAL A 5 -3.62 5.43 7.25
CA VAL A 5 -3.46 5.42 5.79
C VAL A 5 -2.80 4.11 5.40
N PHE A 6 -3.46 3.31 4.56
CA PHE A 6 -3.00 1.96 4.24
C PHE A 6 -3.48 1.48 2.86
N PRO A 7 -2.73 0.58 2.20
CA PRO A 7 -3.21 -0.10 1.00
C PRO A 7 -4.20 -1.19 1.36
N VAL A 8 -5.01 -1.60 0.38
CA VAL A 8 -5.91 -2.75 0.48
C VAL A 8 -5.27 -3.95 -0.18
N TYR A 9 -5.10 -5.05 0.58
CA TYR A 9 -4.64 -6.33 0.06
C TYR A 9 -5.76 -7.36 0.18
N PHE A 10 -6.11 -7.99 -0.95
CA PHE A 10 -7.16 -9.01 -1.01
C PHE A 10 -8.46 -8.55 -0.33
N HIS A 11 -8.92 -7.35 -0.71
CA HIS A 11 -10.15 -6.71 -0.21
C HIS A 11 -10.17 -6.44 1.31
N GLY A 12 -9.01 -6.49 1.97
CA GLY A 12 -8.89 -6.28 3.41
C GLY A 12 -7.60 -5.54 3.79
N LEU A 13 -7.33 -5.52 5.08
CA LEU A 13 -6.10 -4.97 5.63
C LEU A 13 -4.89 -5.87 5.29
N PRO A 14 -3.73 -5.27 4.99
CA PRO A 14 -2.46 -5.94 5.08
C PRO A 14 -2.22 -6.41 6.51
N SER A 15 -1.62 -7.58 6.65
CA SER A 15 -1.29 -8.17 7.95
C SER A 15 -0.42 -7.28 8.83
N VAL A 16 0.54 -6.57 8.23
CA VAL A 16 1.40 -5.62 8.97
C VAL A 16 0.58 -4.48 9.59
N VAL A 17 -0.55 -4.11 8.97
CA VAL A 17 -1.47 -3.12 9.51
C VAL A 17 -2.33 -3.76 10.61
N GLU A 18 -2.81 -4.99 10.42
CA GLU A 18 -3.53 -5.75 11.46
C GLU A 18 -2.67 -5.87 12.74
N GLU A 19 -1.43 -6.32 12.63
CA GLU A 19 -0.47 -6.47 13.74
C GLU A 19 -0.17 -5.13 14.44
N PHE A 20 -0.02 -4.04 13.68
CA PHE A 20 0.13 -2.71 14.25
C PHE A 20 -1.11 -2.28 15.05
N LEU A 21 -2.31 -2.49 14.51
CA LEU A 21 -3.56 -2.09 15.15
C LEU A 21 -3.87 -2.85 16.44
N GLU A 22 -3.41 -4.09 16.57
CA GLU A 22 -3.57 -4.88 17.80
C GLU A 22 -2.78 -4.29 18.98
N THR A 23 -1.64 -3.64 18.68
CA THR A 23 -0.68 -3.16 19.68
C THR A 23 -0.71 -1.65 19.89
N VAL A 24 -1.30 -0.89 18.96
CA VAL A 24 -1.29 0.57 19.02
C VAL A 24 -2.12 1.09 20.21
N GLU A 25 -1.54 2.02 20.96
CA GLU A 25 -2.21 2.78 22.01
C GLU A 25 -2.26 4.26 21.62
N ILE A 26 -3.47 4.81 21.49
CA ILE A 26 -3.69 6.20 21.08
C ILE A 26 -4.40 6.93 22.22
N ALA A 27 -3.68 7.87 22.84
CA ALA A 27 -4.24 8.75 23.85
C ALA A 27 -4.81 10.02 23.20
N LYS A 28 -6.05 10.39 23.53
CA LYS A 28 -6.71 11.64 23.11
C LYS A 28 -6.71 11.87 21.59
N PRO A 29 -7.35 10.98 20.82
CA PRO A 29 -7.31 10.97 19.35
C PRO A 29 -7.87 12.23 18.67
N GLY A 30 -8.75 12.99 19.35
CA GLY A 30 -9.49 14.09 18.73
C GLY A 30 -10.41 13.53 17.63
N TYR A 31 -10.13 13.90 16.39
CA TYR A 31 -10.79 13.40 15.18
C TYR A 31 -9.99 12.25 14.54
N VAL A 32 -10.63 11.12 14.25
CA VAL A 32 -9.99 9.93 13.65
C VAL A 32 -10.51 9.67 12.25
N TYR A 33 -9.61 9.47 11.30
CA TYR A 33 -9.99 9.14 9.92
C TYR A 33 -9.17 7.98 9.37
N ALA A 34 -9.71 7.32 8.34
CA ALA A 34 -9.05 6.26 7.60
C ALA A 34 -9.08 6.55 6.10
N VAL A 35 -7.93 6.40 5.43
CA VAL A 35 -7.79 6.51 3.98
C VAL A 35 -7.21 5.21 3.45
N SER A 36 -7.97 4.52 2.62
CA SER A 36 -7.54 3.27 1.99
C SER A 36 -7.17 3.49 0.52
N THR A 37 -6.12 2.86 0.02
CA THR A 37 -5.77 2.89 -1.42
C THR A 37 -6.04 1.54 -2.08
N CYS A 38 -6.66 1.53 -3.25
CA CYS A 38 -7.04 0.30 -3.97
C CYS A 38 -6.99 0.49 -5.49
N ALA A 39 -6.85 -0.60 -6.25
CA ALA A 39 -6.90 -0.57 -7.72
C ALA A 39 -8.29 -0.82 -8.32
N GLY A 40 -9.23 -1.34 -7.51
CA GLY A 40 -10.62 -1.56 -7.91
C GLY A 40 -11.57 -1.31 -6.75
N GLU A 41 -11.54 -2.18 -5.74
CA GLU A 41 -12.41 -2.09 -4.56
C GLU A 41 -11.59 -1.89 -3.27
N SER A 42 -12.11 -1.06 -2.36
CA SER A 42 -11.56 -0.93 -1.00
C SER A 42 -12.01 -2.06 -0.06
N GLY A 43 -12.95 -2.90 -0.53
CA GLY A 43 -13.37 -4.13 0.14
C GLY A 43 -13.97 -3.87 1.51
N LYS A 44 -13.57 -4.67 2.50
CA LYS A 44 -13.94 -4.51 3.92
C LYS A 44 -12.77 -4.05 4.79
N ALA A 45 -11.74 -3.42 4.21
CA ALA A 45 -10.53 -3.05 4.94
C ALA A 45 -10.81 -2.03 6.07
N CYS A 46 -11.70 -1.07 5.84
CA CYS A 46 -12.08 -0.09 6.86
C CYS A 46 -12.96 -0.69 7.97
N GLU A 47 -13.80 -1.66 7.62
CA GLU A 47 -14.59 -2.44 8.57
C GLU A 47 -13.65 -3.26 9.48
N GLN A 48 -12.66 -3.96 8.90
CA GLN A 48 -11.64 -4.67 9.68
C GLN A 48 -10.86 -3.72 10.60
N LEU A 49 -10.47 -2.54 10.11
CA LEU A 49 -9.81 -1.52 10.92
C LEU A 49 -10.68 -1.16 12.13
N GLN A 50 -11.96 -0.87 11.93
CA GLN A 50 -12.87 -0.50 13.01
C GLN A 50 -13.12 -1.66 13.98
N ASP A 51 -13.18 -2.90 13.49
CA ASP A 51 -13.35 -4.10 14.31
C ASP A 51 -12.14 -4.34 15.23
N ILE A 52 -10.91 -4.21 14.70
CA ILE A 52 -9.67 -4.39 15.48
C ILE A 52 -9.49 -3.27 16.51
N LEU A 53 -9.74 -2.02 16.13
CA LEU A 53 -9.76 -0.89 17.07
C LEU A 53 -10.86 -1.06 18.14
N GLY A 54 -11.96 -1.71 17.78
CA GLY A 54 -13.08 -2.04 18.64
C GLY A 54 -13.64 -0.81 19.36
N LYS A 55 -13.89 -0.94 20.66
CA LYS A 55 -14.38 0.17 21.49
C LYS A 55 -13.28 1.15 21.94
N LYS A 56 -12.00 0.84 21.68
CA LYS A 56 -10.87 1.69 22.10
C LYS A 56 -10.84 2.98 21.31
N LEU A 57 -11.17 2.89 20.02
CA LEU A 57 -11.12 4.02 19.10
C LEU A 57 -12.22 3.90 18.05
N LYS A 58 -13.01 4.97 17.91
CA LYS A 58 -14.01 5.09 16.85
C LYS A 58 -13.39 5.91 15.71
N VAL A 59 -13.50 5.41 14.49
CA VAL A 59 -13.17 6.17 13.29
C VAL A 59 -14.36 7.06 12.93
N ASP A 60 -14.09 8.36 12.74
CA ASP A 60 -15.09 9.38 12.44
C ASP A 60 -15.37 9.49 10.92
N ALA A 61 -14.35 9.23 10.10
CA ALA A 61 -14.46 9.31 8.64
C ALA A 61 -13.66 8.24 7.90
N TYR A 62 -14.26 7.72 6.82
CA TYR A 62 -13.63 6.74 5.93
C TYR A 62 -13.55 7.29 4.51
N TYR A 63 -12.41 7.08 3.85
CA TYR A 63 -12.15 7.49 2.49
C TYR A 63 -11.44 6.38 1.71
N ASP A 64 -11.59 6.39 0.40
CA ASP A 64 -10.82 5.54 -0.51
C ASP A 64 -10.22 6.36 -1.67
N VAL A 65 -9.07 5.90 -2.15
CA VAL A 65 -8.33 6.50 -3.26
C VAL A 65 -7.99 5.40 -4.26
N LEU A 66 -8.48 5.56 -5.49
CA LEU A 66 -8.16 4.67 -6.60
C LEU A 66 -6.72 4.92 -7.03
N MET A 67 -5.90 3.88 -7.02
CA MET A 67 -4.48 3.89 -7.43
C MET A 67 -4.24 2.82 -8.49
N PRO A 68 -3.17 2.91 -9.31
CA PRO A 68 -2.90 1.87 -10.30
C PRO A 68 -2.61 0.50 -9.67
N GLU A 69 -3.03 -0.57 -10.35
CA GLU A 69 -2.75 -1.95 -9.95
C GLU A 69 -1.24 -2.22 -9.84
N ASN A 70 -0.84 -2.94 -8.80
CA ASN A 70 0.54 -3.32 -8.53
C ASN A 70 0.70 -4.80 -8.10
N ALA A 71 -0.40 -5.53 -7.89
CA ALA A 71 -0.44 -6.96 -7.61
C ALA A 71 -0.18 -7.77 -8.87
N VAL A 72 1.06 -7.69 -9.38
CA VAL A 72 1.51 -8.32 -10.63
C VAL A 72 1.41 -9.84 -10.67
N PHE A 73 1.03 -10.52 -9.59
CA PHE A 73 0.72 -11.95 -9.61
C PHE A 73 -0.75 -12.24 -9.95
N TYR A 74 -1.62 -11.23 -9.91
CA TYR A 74 -3.05 -11.35 -10.09
C TYR A 74 -3.49 -10.76 -11.43
N GLU A 75 -3.23 -9.46 -11.63
CA GLU A 75 -3.68 -8.70 -12.80
C GLU A 75 -2.53 -7.96 -13.50
N ASP A 76 -2.78 -7.60 -14.76
CA ASP A 76 -1.85 -6.76 -15.51
C ASP A 76 -1.92 -5.34 -14.97
N VAL A 77 -0.74 -4.71 -14.87
CA VAL A 77 -0.67 -3.29 -14.49
C VAL A 77 -1.14 -2.42 -15.66
N PRO A 78 -1.78 -1.27 -15.39
CA PRO A 78 -2.17 -0.34 -16.44
C PRO A 78 -0.94 0.18 -17.19
N ASP A 79 -1.15 0.58 -18.45
CA ASP A 79 -0.10 1.24 -19.21
C ASP A 79 0.28 2.60 -18.62
N LYS A 80 1.37 3.21 -19.12
CA LYS A 80 1.89 4.46 -18.57
C LYS A 80 0.90 5.63 -18.65
N GLU A 81 0.09 5.70 -19.70
CA GLU A 81 -0.87 6.79 -19.90
C GLU A 81 -2.11 6.59 -19.03
N GLU A 82 -2.57 5.34 -18.89
CA GLU A 82 -3.64 4.98 -17.97
C GLU A 82 -3.23 5.20 -16.51
N ALA A 83 -2.06 4.69 -16.10
CA ALA A 83 -1.53 4.89 -14.75
C ALA A 83 -1.40 6.38 -14.41
N LYS A 84 -0.95 7.21 -15.37
CA LYS A 84 -0.87 8.66 -15.22
C LYS A 84 -2.25 9.28 -14.97
N LYS A 85 -3.27 8.91 -15.74
CA LYS A 85 -4.65 9.40 -15.55
C LYS A 85 -5.24 8.98 -14.21
N ILE A 86 -4.95 7.75 -13.76
CA ILE A 86 -5.37 7.28 -12.44
C ILE A 86 -4.69 8.12 -11.35
N ASN A 87 -3.38 8.34 -11.44
CA ASN A 87 -2.64 9.17 -10.48
C ASN A 87 -3.14 10.64 -10.44
N GLU A 88 -3.40 11.27 -11.60
CA GLU A 88 -3.95 12.63 -11.65
C GLU A 88 -5.34 12.72 -10.98
N LYS A 89 -6.17 11.69 -11.12
CA LYS A 89 -7.46 11.62 -10.41
C LYS A 89 -7.26 11.36 -8.91
N ALA A 90 -6.30 10.53 -8.54
CA ALA A 90 -5.95 10.27 -7.16
C ALA A 90 -5.52 11.57 -6.46
N ASP A 91 -4.70 12.41 -7.10
CA ASP A 91 -4.30 13.73 -6.58
C ASP A 91 -5.51 14.62 -6.28
N ALA A 92 -6.46 14.72 -7.22
CA ALA A 92 -7.67 15.50 -7.02
C ALA A 92 -8.55 14.94 -5.89
N THR A 93 -8.64 13.61 -5.77
CA THR A 93 -9.35 12.95 -4.66
C THR A 93 -8.67 13.24 -3.32
N ILE A 94 -7.34 13.18 -3.26
CA ILE A 94 -6.54 13.49 -2.07
C ILE A 94 -6.76 14.94 -1.62
N ASP A 95 -6.79 15.90 -2.56
CA ASP A 95 -7.10 17.31 -2.25
C ASP A 95 -8.48 17.46 -1.57
N ASN A 96 -9.49 16.74 -2.07
CA ASN A 96 -10.83 16.75 -1.48
C ASN A 96 -10.85 16.12 -0.08
N ILE A 97 -10.15 14.99 0.10
CA ILE A 97 -10.02 14.31 1.39
C ILE A 97 -9.34 15.23 2.41
N ILE A 98 -8.27 15.93 2.03
CA ILE A 98 -7.56 16.86 2.92
C ILE A 98 -8.47 18.02 3.34
N SER A 99 -9.24 18.59 2.41
CA SER A 99 -10.26 19.60 2.73
C SER A 99 -11.34 19.06 3.68
N SER A 100 -11.80 17.82 3.47
CA SER A 100 -12.81 17.16 4.32
C SER A 100 -12.30 16.92 5.74
N ILE A 101 -11.07 16.40 5.88
CA ILE A 101 -10.37 16.20 7.16
C ILE A 101 -10.16 17.53 7.88
N GLY A 102 -9.77 18.60 7.18
CA GLY A 102 -9.59 19.93 7.76
C GLY A 102 -10.86 20.54 8.34
N LYS A 103 -12.03 20.08 7.90
CA LYS A 103 -13.35 20.46 8.43
C LYS A 103 -13.89 19.47 9.47
N GLU A 104 -13.14 18.40 9.75
CA GLU A 104 -13.58 17.27 10.59
C GLU A 104 -14.94 16.70 10.16
N GLU A 105 -15.18 16.59 8.86
CA GLU A 105 -16.41 15.96 8.35
C GLU A 105 -16.49 14.49 8.80
N ARG A 106 -17.70 14.01 9.10
CA ARG A 106 -17.91 12.67 9.68
C ARG A 106 -18.84 11.88 8.78
N GLY A 107 -18.48 10.63 8.52
CA GLY A 107 -19.24 9.75 7.63
C GLY A 107 -18.39 8.78 6.85
N ASP A 108 -19.05 7.95 6.06
CA ASP A 108 -18.39 7.09 5.09
C ASP A 108 -18.43 7.78 3.73
N PHE A 109 -17.27 8.21 3.24
CA PHE A 109 -17.09 8.89 1.96
C PHE A 109 -16.47 7.97 0.91
N ARG A 110 -16.30 6.68 1.23
CA ARG A 110 -15.81 5.70 0.28
C ARG A 110 -16.76 5.56 -0.91
N THR A 111 -16.21 5.45 -2.10
CA THR A 111 -16.97 5.27 -3.34
C THR A 111 -16.78 3.90 -3.96
N MET A 112 -15.83 3.11 -3.44
CA MET A 112 -15.43 1.80 -3.94
C MET A 112 -15.49 0.75 -2.80
N ALA A 113 -16.30 1.00 -1.76
CA ALA A 113 -16.53 0.06 -0.68
C ALA A 113 -17.41 -1.12 -1.13
N GLY A 114 -17.21 -2.26 -0.47
CA GLY A 114 -17.96 -3.48 -0.74
C GLY A 114 -17.07 -4.59 -1.28
N SER A 115 -17.38 -5.82 -0.89
CA SER A 115 -16.85 -7.01 -1.54
C SER A 115 -17.70 -8.23 -1.20
N GLU A 116 -18.39 -8.76 -2.20
CA GLU A 116 -19.17 -10.00 -2.08
C GLU A 116 -18.27 -11.23 -1.86
N CYS A 117 -17.01 -11.15 -2.26
CA CYS A 117 -16.02 -12.23 -2.17
C CYS A 117 -15.01 -12.06 -1.03
N PHE A 118 -15.23 -11.13 -0.09
CA PHE A 118 -14.28 -10.82 0.98
C PHE A 118 -13.78 -12.07 1.73
N GLU A 119 -14.67 -12.96 2.15
CA GLU A 119 -14.29 -14.17 2.90
C GLU A 119 -13.37 -15.09 2.10
N GLN A 120 -13.57 -15.18 0.79
CA GLN A 120 -12.71 -15.96 -0.09
C GLN A 120 -11.36 -15.26 -0.26
N MET A 121 -11.35 -13.96 -0.55
CA MET A 121 -10.13 -13.17 -0.70
C MET A 121 -9.27 -13.19 0.57
N ARG A 122 -9.88 -13.20 1.77
CA ARG A 122 -9.14 -13.35 3.03
C ARG A 122 -8.47 -14.71 3.19
N LYS A 123 -9.12 -15.78 2.75
CA LYS A 123 -8.50 -17.12 2.72
C LYS A 123 -7.36 -17.17 1.72
N ASP A 124 -7.56 -16.59 0.55
CA ASP A 124 -6.54 -16.52 -0.49
C ASP A 124 -5.35 -15.71 -0.02
N TYR A 125 -5.56 -14.57 0.65
CA TYR A 125 -4.47 -13.80 1.25
C TYR A 125 -3.63 -14.64 2.21
N ALA A 126 -4.27 -15.35 3.15
CA ALA A 126 -3.57 -16.21 4.11
C ALA A 126 -2.74 -17.30 3.41
N ALA A 127 -3.21 -17.84 2.30
CA ALA A 127 -2.46 -18.83 1.51
C ALA A 127 -1.33 -18.21 0.68
N PHE A 128 -1.52 -16.99 0.15
CA PHE A 128 -0.57 -16.30 -0.72
C PHE A 128 0.58 -15.63 0.04
N ARG A 129 0.44 -15.37 1.35
CA ARG A 129 1.50 -14.83 2.21
C ARG A 129 2.63 -15.85 2.45
N ASN A 130 3.24 -16.33 1.38
CA ASN A 130 4.35 -17.28 1.39
C ASN A 130 5.48 -16.77 0.48
N THR A 131 6.72 -16.84 0.95
CA THR A 131 7.90 -16.45 0.18
C THR A 131 8.49 -17.58 -0.69
N GLU A 132 8.11 -18.83 -0.47
CA GLU A 132 8.58 -19.98 -1.26
C GLU A 132 8.40 -19.83 -2.78
N PRO A 133 7.30 -19.26 -3.31
CA PRO A 133 7.13 -19.10 -4.76
C PRO A 133 8.00 -18.00 -5.37
N PHE A 134 8.68 -17.18 -4.56
CA PHE A 134 9.56 -16.15 -5.08
C PHE A 134 10.83 -16.76 -5.67
N SER A 135 11.24 -16.24 -6.81
CA SER A 135 12.49 -16.64 -7.46
C SER A 135 13.21 -15.44 -8.05
N VAL A 136 14.52 -15.62 -8.27
CA VAL A 136 15.38 -14.63 -8.90
C VAL A 136 16.15 -15.28 -10.04
N ASP A 137 16.08 -14.69 -11.22
CA ASP A 137 16.78 -15.21 -12.40
C ASP A 137 18.14 -14.52 -12.65
N GLU A 138 18.74 -14.84 -13.79
CA GLU A 138 20.05 -14.36 -14.21
C GLU A 138 20.09 -12.87 -14.60
N ARG A 139 18.93 -12.23 -14.84
CA ARG A 139 18.84 -10.80 -15.15
C ARG A 139 19.17 -9.92 -13.93
N CYS A 140 19.24 -10.51 -12.74
CA CYS A 140 19.55 -9.80 -11.51
C CYS A 140 20.97 -9.20 -11.57
N ILE A 141 21.03 -7.87 -11.46
CA ILE A 141 22.27 -7.08 -11.47
C ILE A 141 22.79 -6.75 -10.06
N GLU A 142 22.32 -7.48 -9.04
CA GLU A 142 22.86 -7.38 -7.67
C GLU A 142 22.70 -5.98 -7.02
N CYS A 143 21.74 -5.18 -7.51
CA CYS A 143 21.55 -3.78 -7.10
C CYS A 143 20.96 -3.58 -5.70
N ARG A 144 20.52 -4.65 -5.04
CA ARG A 144 19.91 -4.66 -3.69
C ARG A 144 18.61 -3.83 -3.52
N MET A 145 18.02 -3.32 -4.61
CA MET A 145 16.76 -2.56 -4.55
C MET A 145 15.65 -3.33 -3.83
N CYS A 146 15.50 -4.63 -4.09
CA CYS A 146 14.49 -5.48 -3.45
C CYS A 146 14.62 -5.55 -1.92
N GLU A 147 15.85 -5.53 -1.38
CA GLU A 147 16.10 -5.47 0.06
C GLU A 147 15.75 -4.09 0.63
N HIS A 148 16.02 -3.01 -0.11
CA HIS A 148 15.73 -1.63 0.33
C HIS A 148 14.24 -1.28 0.34
N VAL A 149 13.48 -1.75 -0.66
CA VAL A 149 12.04 -1.43 -0.78
C VAL A 149 11.14 -2.39 -0.01
N CYS A 150 11.69 -3.42 0.64
CA CYS A 150 10.90 -4.37 1.41
C CYS A 150 10.47 -3.74 2.74
N PRO A 151 9.18 -3.42 2.94
CA PRO A 151 8.72 -2.77 4.17
C PRO A 151 8.88 -3.67 5.41
N GLU A 152 8.78 -4.99 5.21
CA GLU A 152 8.93 -6.00 6.27
C GLU A 152 10.39 -6.42 6.50
N GLN A 153 11.34 -5.91 5.69
CA GLN A 153 12.78 -6.19 5.80
C GLN A 153 13.16 -7.69 5.72
N ILE A 154 12.30 -8.52 5.11
CA ILE A 154 12.48 -9.98 5.01
C ILE A 154 13.39 -10.43 3.86
N ILE A 155 13.76 -9.54 2.95
CA ILE A 155 14.68 -9.84 1.84
C ILE A 155 16.08 -9.42 2.25
N LYS A 156 17.03 -10.36 2.28
CA LYS A 156 18.46 -10.10 2.50
C LYS A 156 19.27 -10.53 1.29
N VAL A 157 20.40 -9.86 1.04
CA VAL A 157 21.29 -10.23 -0.06
C VAL A 157 22.49 -11.01 0.47
N TYR A 158 22.49 -12.33 0.28
CA TYR A 158 23.63 -13.21 0.57
C TYR A 158 24.32 -13.62 -0.72
N HIS A 159 25.66 -13.55 -0.74
CA HIS A 159 26.46 -13.90 -1.93
C HIS A 159 25.93 -13.27 -3.23
N ARG A 160 25.47 -12.02 -3.13
CA ARG A 160 24.93 -11.19 -4.24
C ARG A 160 23.54 -11.57 -4.76
N LYS A 161 22.87 -12.58 -4.21
CA LYS A 161 21.48 -12.93 -4.58
C LYS A 161 20.51 -12.60 -3.43
N PRO A 162 19.30 -12.10 -3.74
CA PRO A 162 18.27 -11.94 -2.73
C PRO A 162 17.78 -13.30 -2.22
N VAL A 163 17.60 -13.38 -0.92
CA VAL A 163 17.04 -14.51 -0.18
C VAL A 163 15.94 -13.94 0.72
N TRP A 164 14.81 -14.64 0.79
CA TRP A 164 13.73 -14.32 1.71
C TRP A 164 13.97 -15.10 2.99
N ASP A 165 14.38 -14.39 4.04
CA ASP A 165 14.77 -14.99 5.33
C ASP A 165 13.56 -15.38 6.18
N GLU A 166 12.36 -14.92 5.80
CA GLU A 166 11.09 -15.26 6.44
C GLU A 166 10.14 -15.90 5.44
N LEU A 167 9.29 -16.81 5.92
CA LEU A 167 8.25 -17.45 5.10
C LEU A 167 7.06 -16.53 4.85
N GLN A 168 6.76 -15.60 5.77
CA GLN A 168 5.59 -14.73 5.67
C GLN A 168 5.95 -13.40 4.99
N CYS A 169 5.13 -13.00 4.03
CA CYS A 169 5.25 -11.75 3.27
C CYS A 169 3.87 -11.12 3.14
N SER A 170 3.73 -9.80 3.31
CA SER A 170 2.46 -9.08 3.14
C SER A 170 1.96 -9.00 1.69
N MET A 171 2.74 -9.49 0.72
CA MET A 171 2.39 -9.50 -0.70
C MET A 171 2.25 -8.11 -1.33
N CYS A 172 2.99 -7.11 -0.82
CA CYS A 172 3.01 -5.74 -1.39
C CYS A 172 3.59 -5.62 -2.81
N MET A 173 4.27 -6.65 -3.31
CA MET A 173 4.93 -6.72 -4.62
C MET A 173 5.97 -5.64 -4.94
N SER A 174 6.38 -4.82 -3.96
CA SER A 174 7.34 -3.73 -4.16
C SER A 174 8.67 -4.23 -4.75
N CYS A 175 9.16 -5.39 -4.31
CA CYS A 175 10.42 -5.97 -4.80
C CYS A 175 10.36 -6.39 -6.28
N LEU A 176 9.21 -6.86 -6.78
CA LEU A 176 9.02 -7.19 -8.20
C LEU A 176 8.88 -5.92 -9.03
N ASN A 177 8.02 -5.01 -8.59
CA ASN A 177 7.70 -3.76 -9.28
C ASN A 177 8.91 -2.83 -9.42
N MET A 178 9.75 -2.77 -8.39
CA MET A 178 10.93 -1.88 -8.36
C MET A 178 12.18 -2.52 -8.95
N CYS A 179 12.14 -3.78 -9.40
CA CYS A 179 13.30 -4.44 -9.99
C CYS A 179 13.61 -3.83 -11.37
N PRO A 180 14.75 -3.13 -11.57
CA PRO A 180 15.05 -2.47 -12.85
C PRO A 180 15.34 -3.45 -14.00
N LYS A 181 15.45 -4.74 -13.69
CA LYS A 181 15.71 -5.83 -14.64
C LYS A 181 14.62 -6.90 -14.65
N GLU A 182 13.54 -6.67 -13.88
CA GLU A 182 12.42 -7.61 -13.75
C GLU A 182 12.85 -9.04 -13.39
N ALA A 183 13.97 -9.17 -12.68
CA ALA A 183 14.62 -10.44 -12.40
C ALA A 183 13.92 -11.24 -11.30
N LEU A 184 13.08 -10.58 -10.49
CA LEU A 184 12.28 -11.24 -9.46
C LEU A 184 10.93 -11.66 -10.06
N GLN A 185 10.52 -12.87 -9.71
CA GLN A 185 9.22 -13.44 -10.09
C GLN A 185 8.54 -14.05 -8.88
N PHE A 186 7.20 -14.07 -8.91
CA PHE A 186 6.34 -14.82 -8.01
C PHE A 186 5.67 -15.93 -8.82
N ALA A 187 6.19 -17.15 -8.64
CA ALA A 187 5.85 -18.30 -9.45
C ALA A 187 5.90 -17.99 -10.97
N ASP A 188 5.07 -18.68 -11.72
CA ASP A 188 4.69 -18.41 -13.11
C ASP A 188 3.67 -17.26 -13.25
N LEU A 189 3.01 -16.87 -12.15
CA LEU A 189 1.93 -15.88 -12.15
C LEU A 189 2.37 -14.47 -12.55
N SER A 190 3.57 -14.04 -12.16
CA SER A 190 4.07 -12.69 -12.47
C SER A 190 4.88 -12.58 -13.76
N GLN A 191 5.06 -13.69 -14.47
CA GLN A 191 5.85 -13.75 -15.70
C GLN A 191 5.12 -13.04 -16.83
N ASN A 192 5.87 -12.33 -17.67
CA ASN A 192 5.36 -11.59 -18.84
C ASN A 192 4.35 -10.46 -18.53
N ARG A 193 4.18 -10.09 -17.26
CA ARG A 193 3.36 -8.96 -16.84
C ARG A 193 4.20 -7.71 -16.64
N GLY A 194 3.59 -6.54 -16.81
CA GLY A 194 4.25 -5.27 -16.59
C GLY A 194 4.68 -5.05 -15.14
N ARG A 195 5.38 -3.94 -14.89
CA ARG A 195 5.75 -3.46 -13.55
C ARG A 195 5.26 -2.04 -13.37
N TYR A 196 4.69 -1.75 -12.21
CA TYR A 196 4.25 -0.41 -11.87
C TYR A 196 4.78 0.03 -10.51
N PHE A 197 5.34 1.24 -10.49
CA PHE A 197 5.63 1.97 -9.27
C PHE A 197 5.32 3.44 -9.50
N HIS A 198 4.87 4.12 -8.44
CA HIS A 198 4.61 5.56 -8.53
C HIS A 198 5.94 6.32 -8.73
N PRO A 199 6.03 7.29 -9.66
CA PRO A 199 7.27 8.04 -9.91
C PRO A 199 7.85 8.69 -8.64
N ASP A 200 7.01 9.26 -7.78
CA ASP A 200 7.46 9.88 -6.53
C ASP A 200 8.02 8.88 -5.52
N TYR A 201 7.48 7.65 -5.50
CA TYR A 201 7.97 6.57 -4.65
C TYR A 201 9.37 6.12 -5.09
N TYR A 202 9.62 6.09 -6.41
CA TYR A 202 10.93 5.75 -6.95
C TYR A 202 12.03 6.70 -6.47
N MET A 203 11.77 8.01 -6.52
CA MET A 203 12.72 9.00 -6.04
C MET A 203 13.06 8.77 -4.57
N TRP A 204 12.04 8.62 -3.72
CA TRP A 204 12.21 8.33 -2.29
C TRP A 204 13.04 7.06 -2.03
N SER A 205 12.75 5.97 -2.76
CA SER A 205 13.46 4.69 -2.61
C SER A 205 14.96 4.75 -2.93
N LEU A 206 15.39 5.72 -3.74
CA LEU A 206 16.79 5.95 -4.07
C LEU A 206 17.54 6.77 -3.02
N GLY A 207 16.90 7.12 -1.90
CA GLY A 207 17.46 8.07 -0.94
C GLY A 207 17.61 9.49 -1.52
N VAL A 208 17.17 9.71 -2.76
CA VAL A 208 16.83 11.03 -3.24
C VAL A 208 15.54 11.37 -2.54
N ASN A 209 15.66 11.93 -1.34
CA ASN A 209 14.53 12.63 -0.76
C ASN A 209 14.06 13.55 -1.89
N PRO A 210 12.85 13.35 -2.47
CA PRO A 210 12.39 14.24 -3.52
C PRO A 210 12.60 15.66 -2.98
N PRO A 211 12.95 16.65 -3.80
CA PRO A 211 13.22 18.01 -3.35
C PRO A 211 11.94 18.68 -2.88
N LEU A 212 11.08 17.96 -2.14
CA LEU A 212 9.98 18.42 -1.36
C LEU A 212 10.59 19.25 -0.24
N LYS A 213 10.78 20.52 -0.55
CA LYS A 213 10.86 21.53 0.49
C LYS A 213 9.56 21.44 1.29
N TYR A 214 9.59 21.88 2.54
CA TYR A 214 8.37 22.09 3.34
C TYR A 214 7.29 22.88 2.56
N GLU A 215 7.71 23.71 1.60
CA GLU A 215 6.86 24.46 0.67
C GLU A 215 6.06 23.60 -0.32
N ASP A 216 6.57 22.44 -0.73
CA ASP A 216 5.89 21.52 -1.67
C ASP A 216 4.77 20.73 -0.98
N PHE A 217 4.84 20.62 0.36
CA PHE A 217 3.75 20.11 1.20
C PHE A 217 2.75 21.19 1.58
N LYS A 218 2.97 22.48 1.29
CA LYS A 218 1.98 23.54 1.64
C LYS A 218 0.62 23.36 0.99
N LYS A 219 0.52 22.65 -0.14
CA LYS A 219 -0.79 22.27 -0.72
C LYS A 219 -1.54 21.23 0.11
N TYR A 220 -0.82 20.47 0.95
CA TYR A 220 -1.32 19.38 1.79
C TYR A 220 -1.17 19.65 3.30
N ASP A 221 -0.58 20.78 3.67
CA ASP A 221 -0.38 21.21 5.06
C ASP A 221 -1.70 21.74 5.61
N SER A 222 -2.36 20.91 6.44
CA SER A 222 -3.58 21.25 7.18
C SER A 222 -3.32 22.21 8.35
N GLY A 223 -2.09 22.71 8.53
CA GLY A 223 -1.72 23.65 9.59
C GLY A 223 -1.52 23.00 10.96
N LEU A 224 -1.57 21.67 11.05
CA LEU A 224 -1.32 20.92 12.29
C LEU A 224 0.20 20.75 12.48
N ARG A 225 0.77 21.56 13.36
CA ARG A 225 2.16 21.44 13.83
C ARG A 225 2.25 20.37 14.92
N TYR A 226 3.18 19.42 14.77
CA TYR A 226 3.61 18.51 15.84
C TYR A 226 4.54 19.22 16.83
#